data_AF-A0A250XHF6-F1
#
_entry.id   AF-A0A250XHF6-F1
#
_cell.length_a   1.000
_cell.length_b   1.000
_cell.length_c   1.000
_cell.angle_alpha   90.00
_cell.angle_beta   90.00
_cell.angle_gamma   90.00
#
_symmetry.space_group_name_H-M   'P 1'
#
loop_
_entity.id
_entity.type
_entity.pdbx_description
1 polymer ?
#
loop_
_entity_poly.entity_id
_entity_poly.type
_entity_poly.pdbx_seq_one_letter_code
_entity_poly.pdbx_strand_id
1 'polypeptide(L)'
;METFKKFAALCILLCFRSTSASTVSGVVVTPNGKGAVHAVVHLFASDGQYITAYCDNDGSFTLRGVPAGSHLLQAHLMGYYFPEVRVDTLAKGMVSAFFVIPNTKQVQPLQEPLLIRPIGELQYFEKRSPVDIWSFVKSPMGIIIIFSVVVMFILPNMKVDPEDYKEMQQQLRGGEVPSSAESSGRQQQPARIQGGR
;
A
#
# COMPACT_ATOMS: atom_id res chain seq x y z
N MET A 1 -19.45 -45.41 37.83
CA MET A 1 -18.07 -44.84 37.83
C MET A 1 -17.23 -45.27 36.63
N GLU A 2 -17.46 -46.42 36.00
CA GLU A 2 -16.66 -46.92 34.87
C GLU A 2 -16.86 -46.15 33.55
N THR A 3 -18.07 -45.60 33.32
CA THR A 3 -18.37 -44.79 32.13
C THR A 3 -17.60 -43.46 32.10
N PHE A 4 -17.33 -42.86 33.25
CA PHE A 4 -16.54 -41.63 33.34
C PHE A 4 -15.05 -41.86 33.06
N LYS A 5 -14.51 -43.00 33.53
CA LYS A 5 -13.14 -43.44 33.18
C LYS A 5 -13.00 -43.77 31.69
N LYS A 6 -14.01 -44.38 31.07
CA LYS A 6 -14.03 -44.67 29.63
C LYS A 6 -14.12 -43.39 28.78
N PHE A 7 -14.89 -42.38 29.21
CA PHE A 7 -14.94 -41.08 28.53
C PHE A 7 -13.63 -40.29 28.67
N ALA A 8 -13.02 -40.27 29.86
CA ALA A 8 -11.71 -39.65 30.06
C ALA A 8 -10.62 -40.34 29.22
N ALA A 9 -10.64 -41.67 29.15
CA ALA A 9 -9.71 -42.43 28.30
C ALA A 9 -9.95 -42.18 26.80
N LEU A 10 -11.21 -42.03 26.36
CA LEU A 10 -11.57 -41.70 24.98
C LEU A 10 -11.14 -40.27 24.60
N CYS A 11 -11.28 -39.29 25.51
CA CYS A 11 -10.78 -37.93 25.32
C CYS A 11 -9.25 -37.89 25.26
N ILE A 12 -8.54 -38.64 26.11
CA ILE A 12 -7.07 -38.73 26.09
C ILE A 12 -6.59 -39.41 24.80
N LEU A 13 -7.30 -40.41 24.29
CA LEU A 13 -7.00 -41.06 23.00
C LEU A 13 -7.28 -40.15 21.80
N LEU A 14 -8.30 -39.28 21.87
CA LEU A 14 -8.61 -38.29 20.83
C LEU A 14 -7.65 -37.09 20.84
N CYS A 15 -7.05 -36.77 21.98
CA CYS A 15 -6.06 -35.69 22.09
C CYS A 15 -4.65 -36.11 21.62
N PHE A 16 -4.34 -37.39 21.53
CA PHE A 16 -3.05 -37.88 21.03
C PHE A 16 -3.09 -38.11 19.52
N ARG A 17 -3.49 -37.09 18.76
CA ARG A 17 -3.15 -37.07 17.33
C ARG A 17 -1.63 -36.97 17.23
N SER A 18 -1.00 -38.09 16.88
CA SER A 18 0.41 -38.17 16.55
C SER A 18 0.68 -37.26 15.36
N THR A 19 0.98 -35.99 15.65
CA THR A 19 1.40 -35.03 14.63
C THR A 19 2.83 -35.41 14.27
N SER A 20 3.05 -35.81 13.02
CA SER A 20 4.40 -36.03 12.50
C SER A 20 5.06 -34.65 12.40
N ALA A 21 5.87 -34.32 13.40
CA ALA A 21 6.64 -33.10 13.42
C ALA A 21 7.85 -33.22 12.48
N SER A 22 7.90 -32.36 11.48
CA SER A 22 9.06 -32.20 10.61
C SER A 22 9.79 -30.89 10.92
N THR A 23 11.01 -30.78 10.41
CA THR A 23 11.82 -29.58 10.53
C THR A 23 11.95 -28.94 9.15
N VAL A 24 11.56 -27.67 9.04
CA VAL A 24 11.69 -26.89 7.81
C VAL A 24 12.89 -25.96 7.97
N SER A 25 13.81 -25.98 7.01
CA SER A 25 15.00 -25.12 7.02
C SER A 25 15.11 -24.36 5.69
N GLY A 26 15.66 -23.16 5.76
CA GLY A 26 15.79 -22.28 4.60
C GLY A 26 16.69 -21.09 4.88
N VAL A 27 16.90 -20.28 3.84
CA VAL A 27 17.70 -19.06 3.91
C VAL A 27 16.89 -17.89 3.33
N VAL A 28 16.78 -16.81 4.09
CA VAL A 28 16.21 -15.55 3.64
C VAL A 28 17.35 -14.63 3.21
N VAL A 29 17.31 -14.17 1.97
CA VAL A 29 18.30 -13.25 1.42
C VAL A 29 17.68 -11.88 1.16
N THR A 30 18.47 -10.84 1.32
CA THR A 30 18.12 -9.47 0.90
C THR A 30 18.34 -9.32 -0.62
N PRO A 31 17.82 -8.26 -1.29
CA PRO A 31 18.07 -8.06 -2.73
C PRO A 31 19.56 -7.86 -3.04
N ASN A 32 20.33 -7.41 -2.04
CA ASN A 32 21.78 -7.25 -2.10
C ASN A 32 22.54 -8.58 -2.01
N GLY A 33 21.85 -9.72 -1.92
CA GLY A 33 22.46 -11.05 -1.84
C GLY A 33 23.05 -11.41 -0.47
N LYS A 34 22.94 -10.52 0.53
CA LYS A 34 23.34 -10.79 1.92
C LYS A 34 22.23 -11.50 2.68
N GLY A 35 22.61 -12.37 3.62
CA GLY A 35 21.67 -12.99 4.57
C GLY A 35 20.88 -11.96 5.36
N ALA A 36 19.58 -12.18 5.50
CA ALA A 36 18.70 -11.27 6.23
C ALA A 36 18.72 -11.57 7.74
N VAL A 37 19.69 -11.01 8.45
CA VAL A 37 19.93 -11.26 9.90
C VAL A 37 18.74 -10.91 10.78
N HIS A 38 18.04 -9.82 10.46
CA HIS A 38 16.90 -9.33 11.25
C HIS A 38 15.54 -9.74 10.67
N ALA A 39 15.53 -10.71 9.75
CA ALA A 39 14.27 -11.23 9.24
C ALA A 39 13.61 -12.13 10.28
N VAL A 40 12.29 -11.99 10.38
CA VAL A 40 11.43 -12.86 11.17
C VAL A 40 10.59 -13.68 10.21
N VAL A 41 10.51 -14.98 10.47
CA VAL A 41 9.75 -15.90 9.64
C VAL A 41 8.57 -16.44 10.45
N HIS A 42 7.39 -16.30 9.90
CA HIS A 42 6.14 -16.76 10.48
C HIS A 42 5.58 -17.90 9.65
N LEU A 43 5.25 -19.01 10.28
CA LEU A 43 4.61 -20.17 9.67
C LEU A 43 3.20 -20.30 10.25
N PHE A 44 2.22 -20.25 9.37
CA PHE A 44 0.81 -20.52 9.62
C PHE A 44 0.53 -21.97 9.24
N ALA A 45 0.38 -22.81 10.25
CA ALA A 45 0.08 -24.22 10.04
C ALA A 45 -1.42 -24.42 9.79
N SER A 46 -1.77 -25.49 9.07
CA SER A 46 -3.16 -25.79 8.68
C SER A 46 -4.05 -26.18 9.85
N ASP A 47 -3.45 -26.58 10.98
CA ASP A 47 -4.12 -26.89 12.24
C ASP A 47 -4.38 -25.64 13.10
N GLY A 48 -4.02 -24.45 12.60
CA GLY A 48 -4.16 -23.18 13.32
C GLY A 48 -2.98 -22.87 14.25
N GLN A 49 -1.92 -23.69 14.27
CA GLN A 49 -0.70 -23.33 14.98
C GLN A 49 0.05 -22.20 14.26
N TYR A 50 0.64 -21.33 15.05
CA TYR A 50 1.48 -20.24 14.58
C TYR A 50 2.89 -20.40 15.15
N ILE A 51 3.86 -20.66 14.27
CA ILE A 51 5.25 -20.87 14.65
C ILE A 51 6.07 -19.69 14.15
N THR A 52 6.88 -19.10 15.02
CA THR A 52 7.78 -18.00 14.65
C THR A 52 9.23 -18.45 14.81
N ALA A 53 10.06 -18.17 13.81
CA ALA A 53 11.50 -18.33 13.87
C ALA A 53 12.21 -17.02 13.53
N TYR A 54 13.36 -16.83 14.16
CA TYR A 54 14.27 -15.74 13.86
C TYR A 54 15.37 -16.25 12.93
N CYS A 55 15.79 -15.43 11.98
CA CYS A 55 16.94 -15.73 11.14
C CYS A 55 18.26 -15.56 11.93
N ASP A 56 19.24 -16.38 11.61
CA ASP A 56 20.61 -16.28 12.11
C ASP A 56 21.39 -15.19 11.33
N ASN A 57 22.65 -14.95 11.71
CA ASN A 57 23.56 -13.99 11.07
C ASN A 57 23.79 -14.27 9.57
N ASP A 58 23.60 -15.51 9.13
CA ASP A 58 23.71 -15.89 7.72
C ASP A 58 22.38 -15.79 6.95
N GLY A 59 21.30 -15.36 7.63
CA GLY A 59 19.94 -15.35 7.09
C GLY A 59 19.26 -16.73 7.08
N SER A 60 19.90 -17.75 7.64
CA SER A 60 19.33 -19.09 7.77
C SER A 60 18.29 -19.14 8.88
N PHE A 61 17.21 -19.90 8.68
CA PHE A 61 16.20 -20.14 9.70
C PHE A 61 15.88 -21.63 9.78
N THR A 62 15.45 -22.08 10.96
CA THR A 62 15.01 -23.45 11.22
C THR A 62 13.73 -23.44 12.03
N LEU A 63 12.66 -24.01 11.47
CA LEU A 63 11.36 -24.18 12.10
C LEU A 63 11.22 -25.64 12.51
N ARG A 64 11.11 -25.91 13.81
CA ARG A 64 10.91 -27.25 14.36
C ARG A 64 9.46 -27.44 14.76
N GLY A 65 8.99 -28.68 14.73
CA GLY A 65 7.64 -28.99 15.19
C GLY A 65 6.55 -28.70 14.16
N VAL A 66 6.90 -28.63 12.87
CA VAL A 66 5.93 -28.35 11.82
C VAL A 66 5.11 -29.62 11.56
N PRO A 67 3.77 -29.62 11.75
CA PRO A 67 2.96 -30.81 11.51
C PRO A 67 3.01 -31.23 10.02
N ALA A 68 2.52 -32.43 9.70
CA ALA A 68 2.37 -32.81 8.30
C ALA A 68 1.13 -32.12 7.70
N GLY A 69 1.31 -31.47 6.55
CA GLY A 69 0.25 -30.70 5.91
C GLY A 69 0.79 -29.60 4.99
N SER A 70 -0.14 -28.80 4.47
CA SER A 70 0.17 -27.59 3.70
C SER A 70 0.18 -26.39 4.62
N HIS A 71 1.29 -25.68 4.67
CA HIS A 71 1.49 -24.53 5.54
C HIS A 71 1.84 -23.30 4.73
N LEU A 72 1.55 -22.12 5.29
CA LEU A 72 1.88 -20.85 4.68
C LEU A 72 3.01 -20.22 5.49
N LEU A 73 4.12 -19.93 4.81
CA LEU A 73 5.31 -19.32 5.37
C LEU A 73 5.41 -17.89 4.86
N GLN A 74 5.61 -16.94 5.77
CA GLN A 74 5.76 -15.52 5.46
C GLN A 74 7.02 -14.99 6.15
N ALA A 75 7.93 -14.43 5.37
CA ALA A 75 9.09 -13.73 5.90
C ALA A 75 8.80 -12.22 6.03
N HIS A 76 9.31 -11.59 7.07
CA HIS A 76 9.15 -10.17 7.33
C HIS A 76 10.50 -9.54 7.70
N LEU A 77 10.85 -8.45 7.02
CA LEU A 77 12.00 -7.61 7.32
C LEU A 77 11.59 -6.16 7.10
N MET A 78 12.02 -5.25 7.98
CA MET A 78 11.73 -3.83 7.82
C MET A 78 12.26 -3.31 6.48
N GLY A 79 11.40 -2.61 5.73
CA GLY A 79 11.76 -2.02 4.44
C GLY A 79 11.66 -2.96 3.23
N TYR A 80 11.40 -4.26 3.44
CA TYR A 80 11.33 -5.25 2.36
C TYR A 80 9.99 -6.00 2.36
N TYR A 81 9.47 -6.29 1.17
CA TYR A 81 8.29 -7.14 0.99
C TYR A 81 8.70 -8.50 0.45
N PHE A 82 8.34 -9.56 1.17
CA PHE A 82 8.59 -10.94 0.76
C PHE A 82 7.31 -11.62 0.26
N PRO A 83 7.44 -12.55 -0.71
CA PRO A 83 6.34 -13.39 -1.13
C PRO A 83 5.95 -14.37 -0.03
N GLU A 84 4.68 -14.74 -0.02
CA GLU A 84 4.20 -15.90 0.74
C GLU A 84 4.66 -17.19 0.06
N VAL A 85 5.15 -18.14 0.85
CA VAL A 85 5.65 -19.44 0.40
C VAL A 85 4.78 -20.52 1.01
N ARG A 86 4.14 -21.34 0.18
CA ARG A 86 3.44 -22.54 0.62
C ARG A 86 4.45 -23.65 0.83
N VAL A 87 4.51 -24.21 2.03
CA VAL A 87 5.37 -25.34 2.38
C VAL A 87 4.49 -26.56 2.63
N ASP A 88 4.64 -27.59 1.80
CA ASP A 88 3.97 -28.87 1.95
C ASP A 88 4.94 -29.85 2.63
N THR A 89 4.59 -30.23 3.86
CA THR A 89 5.36 -31.14 4.69
C THR A 89 4.72 -32.51 4.67
N LEU A 90 5.39 -33.49 4.09
CA LEU A 90 4.91 -34.87 4.07
C LEU A 90 5.43 -35.62 5.31
N ALA A 91 4.64 -36.56 5.84
CA ALA A 91 4.99 -37.37 7.03
C ALA A 91 6.31 -38.18 6.89
N LYS A 92 6.89 -38.25 5.69
CA LYS A 92 8.19 -38.90 5.39
C LYS A 92 9.38 -37.93 5.50
N GLY A 93 9.18 -36.70 5.97
CA GLY A 93 10.22 -35.66 6.05
C GLY A 93 10.56 -35.03 4.70
N MET A 94 9.76 -35.27 3.65
CA MET A 94 9.90 -34.57 2.38
C MET A 94 9.24 -33.21 2.51
N VAL A 95 10.06 -32.15 2.40
CA VAL A 95 9.61 -30.76 2.48
C VAL A 95 9.65 -30.19 1.07
N SER A 96 8.47 -30.01 0.48
CA SER A 96 8.32 -29.32 -0.79
C SER A 96 7.82 -27.93 -0.52
N ALA A 97 8.33 -26.94 -1.22
CA ALA A 97 7.88 -25.57 -1.03
C ALA A 97 7.71 -24.84 -2.34
N PHE A 98 6.78 -23.92 -2.34
CA PHE A 98 6.23 -23.33 -3.53
C PHE A 98 5.94 -21.86 -3.30
N PHE A 99 6.35 -20.99 -4.21
CA PHE A 99 5.94 -19.59 -4.14
C PHE A 99 4.45 -19.45 -4.45
N VAL A 100 3.73 -18.72 -3.60
CA VAL A 100 2.35 -18.34 -3.85
C VAL A 100 2.37 -17.01 -4.59
N ILE A 101 2.32 -17.07 -5.91
CA ILE A 101 2.28 -15.87 -6.75
C ILE A 101 0.83 -15.37 -6.76
N PRO A 102 0.54 -14.15 -6.25
CA PRO A 102 -0.79 -13.57 -6.41
C PRO A 102 -1.05 -13.44 -7.91
N ASN A 103 -2.15 -14.04 -8.39
CA ASN A 103 -2.59 -14.09 -9.80
C ASN A 103 -2.17 -15.32 -10.63
N THR A 104 -1.59 -16.37 -10.05
CA THR A 104 -1.39 -17.63 -10.80
C THR A 104 -1.46 -18.87 -9.90
N LYS A 105 -2.24 -19.90 -10.27
CA LYS A 105 -2.23 -21.23 -9.61
C LYS A 105 -0.93 -22.03 -9.87
N GLN A 106 0.14 -21.35 -10.28
CA GLN A 106 1.39 -21.99 -10.67
C GLN A 106 2.28 -22.13 -9.44
N VAL A 107 2.24 -23.34 -8.91
CA VAL A 107 2.99 -23.82 -7.76
C VAL A 107 4.37 -24.23 -8.29
N GLN A 108 5.34 -23.30 -8.34
CA GLN A 108 6.70 -23.61 -8.79
C GLN A 108 7.46 -24.33 -7.68
N PRO A 109 7.92 -25.58 -7.88
CA PRO A 109 8.70 -26.30 -6.87
C PRO A 109 10.04 -25.61 -6.66
N LEU A 110 10.29 -25.14 -5.44
CA LEU A 110 11.58 -24.61 -5.04
C LEU A 110 12.48 -25.80 -4.69
N GLN A 111 13.58 -25.97 -5.43
CA GLN A 111 14.62 -26.93 -5.07
C GLN A 111 15.23 -26.54 -3.73
N GLU A 112 15.50 -27.53 -2.87
CA GLU A 112 16.28 -27.34 -1.65
C GLU A 112 17.69 -26.80 -2.03
N PRO A 113 18.21 -25.75 -1.37
CA PRO A 113 17.70 -25.08 -0.17
C PRO A 113 16.61 -24.04 -0.46
N LEU A 114 15.67 -23.90 0.47
CA LEU A 114 14.58 -22.93 0.41
C LEU A 114 15.11 -21.50 0.46
N LEU A 115 15.29 -20.87 -0.71
CA LEU A 115 15.82 -19.52 -0.82
C LEU A 115 14.69 -18.52 -1.06
N ILE A 116 14.38 -17.72 -0.04
CA ILE A 116 13.32 -16.70 -0.10
C ILE A 116 13.94 -15.37 -0.48
N ARG A 117 13.52 -14.81 -1.63
CA ARG A 117 13.93 -13.48 -2.09
C ARG A 117 12.79 -12.47 -1.92
N PRO A 118 13.11 -11.20 -1.61
CA PRO A 118 12.12 -10.14 -1.60
C PRO A 118 11.66 -9.83 -3.03
N ILE A 119 10.37 -9.54 -3.20
CA ILE A 119 9.80 -9.10 -4.49
C ILE A 119 10.12 -7.62 -4.73
N GLY A 120 10.23 -6.81 -3.67
CA GLY A 120 10.53 -5.39 -3.78
C GLY A 120 10.79 -4.72 -2.43
N GLU A 121 11.33 -3.50 -2.50
CA GLU A 121 11.43 -2.58 -1.37
C GLU A 121 10.08 -1.90 -1.16
N LEU A 122 9.61 -1.84 0.09
CA LEU A 122 8.37 -1.14 0.45
C LEU A 122 8.60 0.37 0.33
N GLN A 123 8.53 0.90 -0.89
CA GLN A 123 8.58 2.34 -1.14
C GLN A 123 7.21 2.96 -0.84
N TYR A 124 6.90 3.08 0.45
CA TYR A 124 5.71 3.77 0.96
C TYR A 124 5.68 5.27 0.64
N PHE A 125 6.79 5.83 0.16
CA PHE A 125 6.84 7.21 -0.30
C PHE A 125 6.40 7.28 -1.76
N GLU A 126 5.15 7.67 -1.97
CA GLU A 126 4.68 8.20 -3.24
C GLU A 126 5.57 9.41 -3.57
N LYS A 127 6.53 9.22 -4.49
CA LYS A 127 7.45 10.28 -4.92
C LYS A 127 6.58 11.44 -5.40
N ARG A 128 6.56 12.56 -4.66
CA ARG A 128 5.78 13.76 -5.02
C ARG A 128 6.05 14.01 -6.49
N SER A 129 4.99 14.06 -7.30
CA SER A 129 5.12 14.33 -8.73
C SER A 129 6.01 15.57 -8.87
N PRO A 130 7.15 15.47 -9.56
CA PRO A 130 7.95 16.65 -9.81
C PRO A 130 7.01 17.63 -10.50
N VAL A 131 7.05 18.89 -10.05
CA VAL A 131 6.27 19.93 -10.71
C VAL A 131 6.74 20.02 -12.16
N ASP A 132 5.98 19.39 -13.05
CA ASP A 132 6.29 19.39 -14.47
C ASP A 132 5.93 20.77 -14.99
N ILE A 133 6.88 21.69 -14.93
CA ILE A 133 6.74 23.07 -15.40
C ILE A 133 6.21 23.06 -16.85
N TRP A 134 6.61 22.06 -17.63
CA TRP A 134 6.15 21.86 -19.00
C TRP A 134 4.68 21.43 -19.13
N SER A 135 4.19 20.63 -18.17
CA SER A 135 2.77 20.22 -18.08
C SER A 135 1.92 21.34 -17.47
N PHE A 136 2.48 22.09 -16.51
CA PHE A 136 1.87 23.26 -15.90
C PHE A 136 1.63 24.36 -16.93
N VAL A 137 2.58 24.66 -17.82
CA VAL A 137 2.39 25.64 -18.91
C VAL A 137 1.31 25.18 -19.90
N LYS A 138 1.19 23.87 -20.18
CA LYS A 138 0.11 23.33 -21.01
C LYS A 138 -1.22 23.16 -20.27
N SER A 139 -1.24 23.38 -18.96
CA SER A 139 -2.46 23.26 -18.17
C SER A 139 -3.38 24.45 -18.44
N PRO A 140 -4.72 24.27 -18.36
CA PRO A 140 -5.67 25.36 -18.49
C PRO A 140 -5.38 26.52 -17.53
N MET A 141 -4.90 26.22 -16.32
CA MET A 141 -4.48 27.24 -15.34
C MET A 141 -3.22 28.01 -15.78
N GLY A 142 -2.22 27.33 -16.35
CA GLY A 142 -0.98 27.97 -16.80
C GLY A 142 -1.18 28.90 -18.01
N ILE A 143 -1.99 28.48 -18.99
CA ILE A 143 -2.28 29.29 -20.18
C ILE A 143 -3.04 30.57 -19.82
N ILE A 144 -4.01 30.50 -18.90
CA ILE A 144 -4.76 31.68 -18.44
C ILE A 144 -3.84 32.71 -17.77
N ILE A 145 -2.89 32.25 -16.94
CA ILE A 145 -1.91 33.14 -16.29
C ILE A 145 -1.01 33.81 -17.34
N ILE A 146 -0.53 33.07 -18.35
CA ILE A 146 0.31 33.66 -19.40
C ILE A 146 -0.50 34.66 -20.25
N PHE A 147 -1.73 34.30 -20.61
CA PHE A 147 -2.62 35.14 -21.39
C PHE A 147 -2.97 36.45 -20.67
N SER A 148 -3.27 36.40 -19.37
CA SER A 148 -3.60 37.61 -18.60
C SER A 148 -2.42 38.57 -18.48
N VAL A 149 -1.20 38.06 -18.32
CA VAL A 149 0.03 38.89 -18.32
C VAL A 149 0.24 39.56 -19.67
N VAL A 150 -0.02 38.86 -20.78
CA VAL A 150 0.05 39.43 -22.13
C VAL A 150 -1.00 40.52 -22.33
N VAL A 151 -2.25 40.27 -21.92
CA VAL A 151 -3.34 41.26 -21.99
C VAL A 151 -3.02 42.50 -21.15
N MET A 152 -2.49 42.32 -19.94
CA MET A 152 -2.04 43.42 -19.08
C MET A 152 -0.91 44.26 -19.70
N PHE A 153 -0.10 43.70 -20.62
CA PHE A 153 0.98 44.44 -21.30
C PHE A 153 0.56 45.07 -22.64
N ILE A 154 -0.40 44.45 -23.32
CA ILE A 154 -0.92 44.91 -24.62
C ILE A 154 -2.03 45.95 -24.46
N LEU A 155 -2.99 45.73 -23.55
CA LEU A 155 -4.07 46.70 -23.30
C LEU A 155 -3.59 48.11 -22.97
N PRO A 156 -2.56 48.35 -22.13
CA PRO A 156 -2.07 49.71 -21.91
C PRO A 156 -1.39 50.31 -23.14
N ASN A 157 -0.97 49.50 -24.11
CA ASN A 157 -0.35 49.94 -25.36
C ASN A 157 -1.33 50.08 -26.53
N MET A 158 -2.60 49.71 -26.34
CA MET A 158 -3.66 49.93 -27.32
C MET A 158 -4.56 51.07 -26.84
N LYS A 159 -4.49 52.22 -27.51
CA LYS A 159 -5.39 53.36 -27.28
C LYS A 159 -6.77 53.00 -27.84
N VAL A 160 -7.55 52.26 -27.07
CA VAL A 160 -8.92 51.91 -27.45
C VAL A 160 -9.74 53.20 -27.45
N ASP A 161 -10.42 53.48 -28.56
CA ASP A 161 -11.28 54.67 -28.71
C ASP A 161 -12.59 54.52 -27.88
N PRO A 162 -13.21 55.61 -27.40
CA PRO A 162 -14.36 55.58 -26.49
C PRO A 162 -15.65 54.96 -27.06
N GLU A 163 -15.71 54.66 -28.36
CA GLU A 163 -16.81 53.96 -29.01
C GLU A 163 -16.67 52.43 -28.91
N ASP A 164 -15.47 51.87 -29.10
CA ASP A 164 -15.22 50.42 -29.01
C ASP A 164 -15.45 49.87 -27.58
N TYR A 165 -15.21 50.69 -26.55
CA TYR A 165 -15.56 50.33 -25.17
C TYR A 165 -17.07 50.21 -24.94
N LYS A 166 -17.90 51.02 -25.62
CA LYS A 166 -19.37 50.97 -25.49
C LYS A 166 -19.93 49.73 -26.15
N GLU A 167 -19.38 49.35 -27.31
CA GLU A 167 -19.75 48.11 -28.00
C GLU A 167 -19.29 46.87 -27.21
N MET A 168 -18.06 46.88 -26.68
CA MET A 168 -17.57 45.82 -25.78
C MET A 168 -18.43 45.73 -24.51
N GLN A 169 -18.85 46.84 -23.92
CA GLN A 169 -19.75 46.85 -22.75
C GLN A 169 -21.16 46.34 -23.07
N GLN A 170 -21.66 46.59 -24.28
CA GLN A 170 -22.94 46.03 -24.75
C GLN A 170 -22.82 44.52 -25.00
N GLN A 171 -21.70 44.04 -25.53
CA GLN A 171 -21.41 42.61 -25.69
C GLN A 171 -21.20 41.90 -24.34
N LEU A 172 -20.55 42.54 -23.37
CA LEU A 172 -20.38 42.05 -22.00
C LEU A 172 -21.69 42.09 -21.17
N ARG A 173 -22.63 43.02 -21.48
CA ARG A 173 -23.99 43.00 -20.90
C ARG A 173 -24.91 42.00 -21.60
N GLY A 174 -24.63 41.60 -22.84
CA GLY A 174 -25.44 40.71 -23.66
C GLY A 174 -24.97 39.25 -23.69
N GLY A 175 -23.71 38.98 -23.37
CA GLY A 175 -23.14 37.64 -23.22
C GLY A 175 -22.52 37.50 -21.84
N GLU A 176 -22.86 36.41 -21.14
CA GLU A 176 -22.41 36.10 -19.78
C GLU A 176 -20.88 36.22 -19.64
N VAL A 177 -20.42 37.35 -19.11
CA VAL A 177 -19.10 37.44 -18.48
C VAL A 177 -19.16 36.54 -17.26
N PRO A 178 -18.18 35.66 -16.98
CA PRO A 178 -18.13 34.95 -15.71
C PRO A 178 -17.77 35.96 -14.62
N SER A 179 -18.81 36.63 -14.11
CA SER A 179 -18.81 37.33 -12.84
C SER A 179 -18.56 36.30 -11.74
N SER A 180 -17.28 36.14 -11.38
CA SER A 180 -16.90 35.34 -10.21
C SER A 180 -15.95 36.10 -9.28
N ALA A 181 -15.86 37.43 -9.42
CA ALA A 181 -14.95 38.23 -8.58
C ALA A 181 -15.64 39.36 -7.78
N GLU A 182 -16.98 39.47 -7.77
CA GLU A 182 -17.63 40.60 -7.06
C GLU A 182 -18.93 40.22 -6.31
N SER A 183 -18.88 39.13 -5.55
CA SER A 183 -19.85 38.84 -4.50
C SER A 183 -19.18 38.44 -3.18
N SER A 184 -18.32 39.31 -2.67
CA SER A 184 -17.83 39.23 -1.28
C SER A 184 -17.56 40.62 -0.73
N GLY A 185 -18.62 41.37 -0.44
CA GLY A 185 -18.49 42.72 0.08
C GLY A 185 -19.82 43.45 0.28
N ARG A 186 -20.79 42.85 0.99
CA ARG A 186 -21.90 43.62 1.57
C ARG A 186 -21.93 43.49 3.10
N GLN A 187 -21.72 44.66 3.72
CA GLN A 187 -22.36 45.14 4.95
C GLN A 187 -21.82 44.62 6.30
N GLN A 188 -20.84 45.34 6.84
CA GLN A 188 -20.86 45.69 8.27
C GLN A 188 -21.42 47.11 8.36
N GLN A 189 -22.65 47.26 8.86
CA GLN A 189 -23.26 48.56 9.14
C GLN A 189 -23.22 48.80 10.66
N PRO A 190 -22.73 49.96 11.16
CA PRO A 190 -22.69 50.20 12.60
C PRO A 190 -24.09 50.47 13.16
N ALA A 191 -24.34 49.94 14.36
CA ALA A 191 -25.59 50.07 15.09
C ALA A 191 -25.90 51.53 15.44
N ARG A 192 -27.06 52.03 14.96
CA ARG A 192 -27.63 53.31 15.38
C ARG A 192 -28.68 53.06 16.46
N ILE A 193 -28.39 53.57 17.66
CA ILE A 193 -29.29 53.64 18.80
C ILE A 193 -30.54 54.48 18.45
N GLN A 194 -31.74 53.95 18.67
CA GLN A 194 -32.83 54.62 19.39
C GLN A 194 -34.08 53.74 19.49
N GLY A 195 -34.57 53.57 20.71
CA GLY A 195 -35.88 53.00 20.99
C GLY A 195 -36.30 53.41 22.39
N GLY A 196 -36.85 54.63 22.50
CA GLY A 196 -37.51 55.12 23.70
C GLY A 196 -38.93 55.56 23.35
N ARG A 197 -39.91 54.73 23.74
CA ARG A 197 -41.18 55.09 24.40
C ARG A 197 -42.04 53.84 24.54
#